data_AF-A0A3P6PYD3-F1
#
_entry.id   AF-A0A3P6PYD3-F1
#
_cell.length_a   1.000
_cell.length_b   1.000
_cell.length_c   1.000
_cell.angle_alpha   90.00
_cell.angle_beta   90.00
_cell.angle_gamma   90.00
#
_symmetry.space_group_name_H-M   'P 1'
#
loop_
_entity.id
_entity.type
_entity.pdbx_description
1 polymer ?
#
loop_
_entity_poly.entity_id
_entity_poly.type
_entity_poly.pdbx_seq_one_letter_code
_entity_poly.pdbx_strand_id
1 'polypeptide(L)'
;MDNENVNNQLNLVEDEDENARRIREINLQSLQTQQAINDLRMLIADLRERPICAPRRIQHGAMRRENGGRLHCAFCNADGQHQSDSCPQVRDGESRRQILDSERRCHTCFAVLRIACPGDRRCRRWANPCYHCRAYGHHSAICELPDRSDVVMWRRLQRAREALRSAEARLERLRGDLRILL
;
A
#
# COMPACT_ATOMS: atom_id res chain seq x y z
N MET A 1 -52.75 30.41 -42.61
CA MET A 1 -52.67 30.33 -41.14
C MET A 1 -51.85 29.09 -40.79
N ASP A 2 -50.64 28.91 -41.37
CA ASP A 2 -50.05 27.55 -41.45
C ASP A 2 -48.56 27.47 -41.06
N ASN A 3 -47.98 28.53 -40.49
CA ASN A 3 -46.53 28.61 -40.26
C ASN A 3 -46.09 28.22 -38.83
N GLU A 4 -47.00 28.15 -37.85
CA GLU A 4 -46.66 27.77 -36.46
C GLU A 4 -46.62 26.25 -36.24
N ASN A 5 -47.37 25.48 -37.03
CA ASN A 5 -47.47 24.03 -36.87
C ASN A 5 -46.22 23.30 -37.41
N VAL A 6 -45.62 23.80 -38.49
CA VAL A 6 -44.42 23.21 -39.11
C VAL A 6 -43.17 23.46 -38.24
N ASN A 7 -43.07 24.65 -37.63
CA ASN A 7 -41.93 25.03 -36.79
C ASN A 7 -41.91 24.23 -35.46
N ASN A 8 -43.08 23.92 -34.91
CA ASN A 8 -43.18 23.10 -33.69
C ASN A 8 -42.85 21.62 -33.96
N GLN A 9 -43.18 21.13 -35.15
CA GLN A 9 -42.89 19.75 -35.56
C GLN A 9 -41.41 19.53 -35.93
N LEU A 10 -40.73 20.54 -36.48
CA LEU A 10 -39.28 20.52 -36.72
C LEU A 10 -38.47 20.52 -35.42
N ASN A 11 -38.83 21.37 -34.44
CA ASN A 11 -38.14 21.45 -33.15
C ASN A 11 -38.23 20.15 -32.35
N LEU A 12 -39.39 19.47 -32.35
CA LEU A 12 -39.57 18.20 -31.64
C LEU A 12 -38.74 17.05 -32.23
N VAL A 13 -38.57 17.01 -33.56
CA VAL A 13 -37.78 15.97 -34.24
C VAL A 13 -36.28 16.20 -34.05
N GLU A 14 -35.84 17.47 -34.01
CA GLU A 14 -34.44 17.82 -33.71
C GLU A 14 -34.06 17.47 -32.25
N ASP A 15 -34.96 17.74 -31.30
CA ASP A 15 -34.78 17.37 -29.88
C ASP A 15 -34.76 15.85 -29.67
N GLU A 16 -35.59 15.10 -30.37
CA GLU A 16 -35.61 13.63 -30.33
C GLU A 16 -34.29 13.02 -30.86
N ASP A 17 -33.73 13.56 -31.95
CA ASP A 17 -32.46 13.08 -32.50
C ASP A 17 -31.26 13.48 -31.63
N GLU A 18 -31.30 14.65 -30.99
CA GLU A 18 -30.29 15.07 -30.01
C GLU A 18 -30.32 14.22 -28.73
N ASN A 19 -31.49 13.93 -28.18
CA ASN A 19 -31.64 13.02 -27.05
C ASN A 19 -31.17 11.60 -27.39
N ALA A 20 -31.51 11.09 -28.58
CA ALA A 20 -31.06 9.79 -29.04
C ALA A 20 -29.52 9.72 -29.17
N ARG A 21 -28.87 10.79 -29.67
CA ARG A 21 -27.40 10.89 -29.71
C ARG A 21 -26.81 10.87 -28.30
N ARG A 22 -27.38 11.65 -27.39
CA ARG A 22 -26.90 11.78 -26.01
C ARG A 22 -27.05 10.48 -25.22
N ILE A 23 -28.16 9.76 -25.41
CA ILE A 23 -28.39 8.41 -24.85
C ILE A 23 -27.31 7.43 -25.34
N ARG A 24 -27.01 7.41 -26.65
CA ARG A 24 -25.95 6.55 -27.20
C ARG A 24 -24.59 6.86 -26.59
N GLU A 25 -24.26 8.14 -26.44
CA GLU A 25 -23.00 8.56 -25.82
C GLU A 25 -22.92 8.15 -24.35
N ILE A 26 -23.95 8.43 -23.54
CA ILE A 26 -23.98 8.07 -22.12
C ILE A 26 -23.86 6.55 -21.94
N ASN A 27 -24.52 5.76 -22.78
CA ASN A 27 -24.41 4.31 -22.75
C ASN A 27 -22.97 3.83 -23.05
N LEU A 28 -22.32 4.41 -24.06
CA LEU A 28 -20.93 4.09 -24.39
C LEU A 28 -19.99 4.45 -23.22
N GLN A 29 -20.14 5.64 -22.64
CA GLN A 29 -19.34 6.06 -21.49
C GLN A 29 -19.61 5.20 -20.26
N SER A 30 -20.85 4.76 -20.06
CA SER A 30 -21.22 3.87 -18.95
C SER A 30 -20.55 2.50 -19.11
N LEU A 31 -20.56 1.94 -20.32
CA LEU A 31 -19.88 0.67 -20.62
C LEU A 31 -18.36 0.77 -20.36
N GLN A 32 -17.71 1.82 -20.86
CA GLN A 32 -16.28 2.06 -20.65
C GLN A 32 -15.94 2.25 -19.16
N THR A 33 -16.77 3.00 -18.43
CA THR A 33 -16.58 3.22 -16.99
C THR A 33 -16.75 1.91 -16.21
N GLN A 34 -17.72 1.07 -16.61
CA GLN A 34 -17.94 -0.24 -16.00
C GLN A 34 -16.75 -1.19 -16.24
N GLN A 35 -16.15 -1.18 -17.43
CA GLN A 35 -14.92 -1.91 -17.73
C GLN A 35 -13.78 -1.46 -16.79
N ALA A 36 -13.56 -0.15 -16.68
CA ALA A 36 -12.53 0.40 -15.80
C ALA A 36 -12.73 0.02 -14.33
N ILE A 37 -13.97 -0.02 -13.84
CA ILE A 37 -14.30 -0.51 -12.48
C ILE A 37 -13.87 -1.96 -12.31
N ASN A 38 -14.14 -2.83 -13.28
CA ASN A 38 -13.76 -4.24 -13.21
C ASN A 38 -12.23 -4.40 -13.19
N ASP A 39 -11.52 -3.69 -14.07
CA ASP A 39 -10.06 -3.72 -14.13
C ASP A 39 -9.43 -3.24 -12.81
N LEU A 40 -9.96 -2.16 -12.23
CA LEU A 40 -9.51 -1.63 -10.95
C LEU A 40 -9.77 -2.60 -9.78
N ARG A 41 -10.90 -3.32 -9.80
CA ARG A 41 -11.22 -4.34 -8.80
C ARG A 41 -10.23 -5.51 -8.86
N MET A 42 -9.89 -5.99 -10.06
CA MET A 42 -8.86 -7.03 -10.24
C MET A 42 -7.50 -6.55 -9.73
N LEU A 43 -7.07 -5.36 -10.13
CA LEU A 43 -5.80 -4.78 -9.66
C LEU A 43 -5.76 -4.65 -8.12
N ILE A 44 -6.85 -4.23 -7.48
CA ILE A 44 -6.92 -4.13 -6.02
C ILE A 44 -6.84 -5.51 -5.37
N ALA A 45 -7.45 -6.55 -5.96
CA ALA A 45 -7.34 -7.92 -5.47
C ALA A 45 -5.88 -8.41 -5.52
N ASP A 46 -5.22 -8.28 -6.67
CA ASP A 46 -3.81 -8.66 -6.85
C ASP A 46 -2.88 -7.93 -5.87
N LEU A 47 -3.11 -6.64 -5.66
CA LEU A 47 -2.32 -5.82 -4.74
C LEU A 47 -2.60 -6.18 -3.26
N ARG A 48 -3.78 -6.72 -2.92
CA ARG A 48 -4.12 -7.16 -1.56
C ARG A 48 -3.47 -8.48 -1.18
N GLU A 49 -3.27 -9.38 -2.14
CA GLU A 49 -2.60 -10.67 -1.90
C GLU A 49 -1.11 -10.51 -1.59
N ARG A 50 -0.51 -9.39 -2.01
CA ARG A 50 0.87 -9.06 -1.67
C ARG A 50 0.95 -8.52 -0.23
N PRO A 51 1.81 -9.06 0.64
CA PRO A 51 1.97 -8.52 1.99
C PRO A 51 2.58 -7.12 1.91
N ILE A 52 1.90 -6.13 2.50
CA ILE A 52 2.34 -4.73 2.55
C ILE A 52 2.56 -4.34 4.02
N CYS A 53 3.65 -3.64 4.33
CA CYS A 53 3.81 -2.98 5.61
C CYS A 53 4.36 -1.55 5.44
N ALA A 54 4.36 -0.78 6.55
CA ALA A 54 4.96 0.54 6.54
C ALA A 54 6.49 0.43 6.32
N PRO A 55 7.09 1.36 5.56
CA PRO A 55 8.52 1.35 5.31
C PRO A 55 9.31 1.49 6.61
N ARG A 56 10.52 0.91 6.64
CA ARG A 56 11.43 1.03 7.77
C ARG A 56 11.82 2.51 7.98
N ARG A 57 11.65 3.00 9.20
CA ARG A 57 12.07 4.36 9.56
C ARG A 57 13.58 4.40 9.79
N ILE A 58 14.29 5.02 8.86
CA ILE A 58 15.70 5.36 9.02
C ILE A 58 15.78 6.70 9.75
N GLN A 59 16.41 6.73 10.92
CA GLN A 59 16.55 7.93 11.73
C GLN A 59 18.00 8.09 12.19
N HIS A 60 18.49 9.32 12.10
CA HIS A 60 19.74 9.75 12.73
C HIS A 60 19.39 10.65 13.92
N GLY A 61 19.95 10.37 15.09
CA GLY A 61 19.77 11.23 16.25
C GLY A 61 20.35 10.62 17.51
N ALA A 62 20.99 11.42 18.35
CA ALA A 62 21.56 10.96 19.60
C ALA A 62 20.47 10.34 20.49
N MET A 63 20.51 9.02 20.68
CA MET A 63 19.63 8.31 21.60
C MET A 63 20.43 7.98 22.86
N ARG A 64 20.21 8.75 23.92
CA ARG A 64 20.65 8.37 25.26
C ARG A 64 19.61 7.43 25.86
N ARG A 65 20.03 6.31 26.45
CA ARG A 65 19.16 5.58 27.37
C ARG A 65 18.92 6.46 28.59
N GLU A 66 17.74 6.35 29.20
CA GLU A 66 17.41 7.03 30.47
C GLU A 66 18.46 6.75 31.56
N ASN A 67 19.10 5.58 31.51
CA ASN A 67 20.12 5.14 32.47
C ASN A 67 21.57 5.51 32.06
N GLY A 68 21.78 6.42 31.10
CA GLY A 68 23.11 6.89 30.70
C GLY A 68 23.96 5.93 29.84
N GLY A 69 23.53 4.68 29.64
CA GLY A 69 24.18 3.72 28.74
C GLY A 69 24.00 4.06 27.25
N ARG A 70 25.04 3.90 26.44
CA ARG A 70 24.96 4.06 24.98
C ARG A 70 24.31 2.82 24.36
N LEU A 71 23.31 3.01 23.49
CA LEU A 71 22.76 1.94 22.65
C LEU A 71 23.80 1.55 21.59
N HIS A 72 24.28 0.32 21.62
CA HIS A 72 25.15 -0.20 20.55
C HIS A 72 24.30 -0.75 19.41
N CYS A 73 24.56 -0.29 18.18
CA CYS A 73 23.91 -0.84 17.00
C CYS A 73 24.48 -2.21 16.64
N ALA A 74 23.63 -3.23 16.57
CA ALA A 74 24.03 -4.62 16.27
C ALA A 74 24.44 -4.86 14.80
N PHE A 75 24.45 -3.83 13.95
CA PHE A 75 24.72 -3.96 12.50
C PHE A 75 25.92 -3.12 12.03
N CYS A 76 26.04 -1.88 12.53
CA CYS A 76 27.15 -0.99 12.15
C CYS A 76 28.07 -0.63 13.31
N ASN A 77 27.82 -1.19 14.50
CA ASN A 77 28.61 -1.00 15.72
C ASN A 77 28.72 0.45 16.22
N ALA A 78 27.88 1.36 15.70
CA ALA A 78 27.82 2.74 16.19
C ALA A 78 27.18 2.81 17.60
N ASP A 79 27.80 3.62 18.47
CA ASP A 79 27.34 3.80 19.85
C ASP A 79 26.51 5.07 20.03
N GLY A 80 25.28 4.91 20.54
CA GLY A 80 24.40 6.00 20.98
C GLY A 80 23.83 6.87 19.87
N GLN A 81 24.05 6.53 18.59
CA GLN A 81 23.62 7.32 17.44
C GLN A 81 22.26 6.92 16.87
N HIS A 82 21.80 5.69 17.11
CA HIS A 82 20.51 5.16 16.66
C HIS A 82 20.21 3.81 17.33
N GLN A 83 18.95 3.36 17.26
CA GLN A 83 18.59 1.97 17.54
C GLN A 83 18.91 1.09 16.33
N SER A 84 19.29 -0.17 16.56
CA SER A 84 19.64 -1.13 15.49
C SER A 84 18.59 -1.17 14.38
N ASP A 85 17.29 -1.11 14.70
CA ASP A 85 16.21 -1.10 13.70
C ASP A 85 16.27 0.10 12.75
N SER A 86 16.73 1.26 13.21
CA SER A 86 16.85 2.48 12.42
C SER A 86 18.25 2.69 11.82
N CYS A 87 19.07 1.63 11.73
CA CYS A 87 20.43 1.74 11.22
C CYS A 87 20.48 2.34 9.80
N PRO A 88 21.22 3.44 9.60
CA PRO A 88 21.34 4.10 8.29
C PRO A 88 22.40 3.47 7.39
N GLN A 89 23.37 2.74 7.97
CA GLN A 89 24.47 2.10 7.24
C GLN A 89 24.05 0.76 6.63
N VAL A 90 23.26 -0.03 7.38
CA VAL A 90 22.72 -1.31 6.91
C VAL A 90 21.20 -1.19 6.86
N ARG A 91 20.65 -1.00 5.66
CA ARG A 91 19.26 -0.55 5.48
C ARG A 91 18.29 -1.71 5.28
N ASP A 92 18.68 -2.71 4.49
CA ASP A 92 17.85 -3.86 4.15
C ASP A 92 17.97 -5.02 5.16
N GLY A 93 16.87 -5.73 5.35
CA GLY A 93 16.75 -6.83 6.30
C GLY A 93 17.58 -8.06 5.93
N GLU A 94 17.86 -8.27 4.64
CA GLU A 94 18.69 -9.38 4.17
C GLU A 94 20.14 -9.20 4.62
N SER A 95 20.76 -8.06 4.32
CA SER A 95 22.11 -7.72 4.77
C SER A 95 22.22 -7.77 6.30
N ARG A 96 21.21 -7.25 7.01
CA ARG A 96 21.17 -7.34 8.48
C ARG A 96 21.14 -8.78 8.99
N ARG A 97 20.41 -9.68 8.31
CA ARG A 97 20.39 -11.11 8.65
C ARG A 97 21.76 -11.75 8.42
N GLN A 98 22.39 -11.49 7.28
CA GLN A 98 23.72 -11.98 6.95
C GLN A 98 24.76 -11.56 8.00
N ILE A 99 24.69 -10.33 8.50
CA ILE A 99 25.56 -9.87 9.60
C ILE A 99 25.35 -10.72 10.86
N LEU A 100 24.11 -10.92 11.30
CA LEU A 100 23.83 -11.75 12.48
C LEU A 100 24.29 -13.20 12.30
N ASP A 101 24.16 -13.76 11.09
CA ASP A 101 24.65 -15.10 10.78
C ASP A 101 26.17 -15.17 10.89
N SER A 102 26.88 -14.21 10.27
CA SER A 102 28.34 -14.13 10.30
C SER A 102 28.90 -13.96 11.73
N GLU A 103 28.20 -13.20 12.57
CA GLU A 103 28.55 -12.96 13.97
C GLU A 103 27.98 -14.01 14.94
N ARG A 104 27.31 -15.05 14.44
CA ARG A 104 26.65 -16.10 15.26
C ARG A 104 25.73 -15.51 16.33
N ARG A 105 24.86 -14.56 15.97
CA ARG A 105 23.88 -13.93 16.86
C ARG A 105 22.47 -14.44 16.58
N CYS A 106 21.66 -14.48 17.64
CA CYS A 106 20.26 -14.85 17.53
C CYS A 106 19.48 -13.81 16.72
N HIS A 107 18.72 -14.28 15.74
CA HIS A 107 17.86 -13.47 14.87
C HIS A 107 16.72 -12.74 15.59
N THR A 108 16.40 -13.17 16.81
CA THR A 108 15.28 -12.63 17.58
C THR A 108 15.70 -11.64 18.66
N CYS A 109 16.88 -11.80 19.26
CA CYS A 109 17.34 -10.95 20.36
C CYS A 109 18.74 -10.35 20.19
N PHE A 110 19.44 -10.67 19.09
CA PHE A 110 20.81 -10.23 18.77
C PHE A 110 21.91 -10.64 19.76
N ALA A 111 21.57 -11.46 20.77
CA ALA A 111 22.53 -12.03 21.68
C ALA A 111 23.34 -13.15 21.01
N VAL A 112 24.59 -13.33 21.43
CA VAL A 112 25.50 -14.36 20.89
C VAL A 112 24.94 -15.75 21.16
N LEU A 113 24.87 -16.57 20.11
CA LEU A 113 24.34 -17.93 20.16
C LEU A 113 25.21 -18.82 21.05
N ARG A 114 24.58 -19.76 21.74
CA ARG A 114 25.18 -20.73 22.67
C ARG A 114 25.83 -20.14 23.93
N ILE A 115 26.11 -18.84 23.95
CA ILE A 115 26.62 -18.13 25.12
C ILE A 115 25.47 -17.46 25.89
N ALA A 116 24.71 -16.61 25.21
CA ALA A 116 23.66 -15.79 25.83
C ALA A 116 22.25 -16.13 25.34
N CYS A 117 22.14 -16.92 24.25
CA CYS A 117 20.86 -17.34 23.70
C CYS A 117 20.97 -18.72 23.00
N PRO A 118 19.99 -19.63 23.20
CA PRO A 118 19.95 -20.89 22.46
C PRO A 118 19.63 -20.73 20.97
N GLY A 119 19.04 -19.60 20.56
CA GLY A 119 18.80 -19.26 19.14
C GLY A 119 17.51 -19.79 18.53
N ASP A 120 16.83 -20.71 19.20
CA ASP A 120 15.60 -21.36 18.73
C ASP A 120 14.34 -20.85 19.47
N ARG A 121 13.29 -21.67 19.51
CA ARG A 121 12.04 -21.38 20.23
C ARG A 121 12.21 -21.11 21.73
N ARG A 122 13.36 -21.43 22.30
CA ARG A 122 13.71 -21.15 23.71
C ARG A 122 14.30 -19.75 23.91
N CYS A 123 14.52 -18.97 22.85
CA CYS A 123 14.87 -17.57 22.98
C CYS A 123 13.78 -16.82 23.74
N ARG A 124 14.14 -16.03 24.77
CA ARG A 124 13.20 -15.22 25.56
C ARG A 124 12.32 -14.28 24.71
N ARG A 125 12.80 -13.90 23.53
CA ARG A 125 12.08 -13.02 22.60
C ARG A 125 11.36 -13.76 21.47
N TRP A 126 11.40 -15.10 21.43
CA TRP A 126 10.81 -15.91 20.33
C TRP A 126 9.33 -15.60 20.09
N ALA A 127 8.56 -15.47 21.17
CA ALA A 127 7.13 -15.20 21.13
C ALA A 127 6.79 -13.72 20.88
N ASN A 128 7.77 -12.85 20.67
CA ASN A 128 7.49 -11.48 20.26
C ASN A 128 7.21 -11.47 18.75
N PRO A 129 5.99 -11.12 18.30
CA PRO A 129 5.68 -11.06 16.88
C PRO A 129 6.43 -9.89 16.23
N CYS A 130 6.88 -10.08 15.00
CA CYS A 130 7.44 -9.02 14.18
C CYS A 130 6.42 -7.91 13.97
N TYR A 131 6.85 -6.65 14.12
CA TYR A 131 5.99 -5.48 13.90
C TYR A 131 5.49 -5.39 12.46
N HIS A 132 6.31 -5.81 11.50
CA HIS A 132 6.04 -5.64 10.07
C HIS A 132 5.18 -6.75 9.48
N CYS A 133 5.56 -8.02 9.68
CA CYS A 133 4.88 -9.16 9.07
C CYS A 133 4.08 -10.01 10.06
N ARG A 134 4.09 -9.67 11.36
CA ARG A 134 3.39 -10.39 12.45
C ARG A 134 3.81 -11.85 12.68
N ALA A 135 4.75 -12.37 11.90
CA ALA A 135 5.33 -13.69 12.14
C ALA A 135 6.29 -13.69 13.35
N TYR A 136 6.51 -14.87 13.92
CA TYR A 136 7.41 -15.09 15.05
C TYR A 136 8.81 -15.48 14.57
N GLY A 137 9.75 -15.56 15.52
CA GLY A 137 11.07 -16.15 15.28
C GLY A 137 12.12 -15.26 14.63
N HIS A 138 11.83 -13.97 14.48
CA HIS A 138 12.82 -12.97 14.07
C HIS A 138 12.50 -11.61 14.68
N HIS A 139 13.53 -10.78 14.82
CA HIS A 139 13.37 -9.39 15.25
C HIS A 139 12.89 -8.51 14.07
N SER A 140 12.02 -7.53 14.32
CA SER A 140 11.50 -6.60 13.29
C SER A 140 12.60 -5.94 12.45
N ALA A 141 13.77 -5.71 13.05
CA ALA A 141 14.92 -5.09 12.39
C ALA A 141 15.53 -5.91 11.23
N ILE A 142 15.29 -7.22 11.18
CA ILE A 142 15.79 -8.11 10.11
C ILE A 142 14.66 -8.65 9.22
N CYS A 143 13.43 -8.17 9.44
CA CYS A 143 12.32 -8.49 8.56
C CYS A 143 12.56 -7.81 7.22
N GLU A 144 12.50 -8.55 6.11
CA GLU A 144 12.68 -8.00 4.76
C GLU A 144 11.40 -7.40 4.19
N LEU A 145 10.25 -7.66 4.82
CA LEU A 145 8.97 -7.16 4.35
C LEU A 145 8.96 -5.63 4.16
N PRO A 146 9.51 -4.79 5.05
CA PRO A 146 9.56 -3.32 4.86
C PRO A 146 10.42 -2.87 3.68
N ASP A 147 11.36 -3.72 3.26
CA ASP A 147 12.30 -3.42 2.19
C ASP A 147 11.71 -3.86 0.84
N ARG A 148 10.93 -4.96 0.83
CA ARG A 148 10.20 -5.49 -0.33
C ARG A 148 8.82 -4.85 -0.53
N SER A 149 8.17 -4.40 0.54
CA SER A 149 6.95 -3.60 0.47
C SER A 149 7.34 -2.18 0.15
N ASP A 150 7.53 -1.96 -1.15
CA ASP A 150 7.78 -0.67 -1.73
C ASP A 150 6.64 0.29 -1.34
N VAL A 151 7.04 1.48 -0.88
CA VAL A 151 6.17 2.66 -0.80
C VAL A 151 5.37 2.84 -2.08
N VAL A 152 5.90 2.37 -3.21
CA VAL A 152 5.24 2.31 -4.51
C VAL A 152 4.04 1.35 -4.53
N MET A 153 4.08 0.11 -4.00
CA MET A 153 2.89 -0.77 -3.96
C MET A 153 1.83 -0.24 -2.99
N TRP A 154 2.22 0.26 -1.81
CA TRP A 154 1.25 0.90 -0.92
C TRP A 154 0.59 2.11 -1.60
N ARG A 155 1.39 2.99 -2.23
CA ARG A 155 0.86 4.12 -3.02
C ARG A 155 0.01 3.65 -4.20
N ARG A 156 0.39 2.58 -4.90
CA ARG A 156 -0.39 2.00 -6.01
C ARG A 156 -1.74 1.50 -5.53
N LEU A 157 -1.78 0.80 -4.40
CA LEU A 157 -3.03 0.32 -3.81
C LEU A 157 -3.94 1.49 -3.39
N GLN A 158 -3.38 2.55 -2.79
CA GLN A 158 -4.16 3.74 -2.45
C GLN A 158 -4.69 4.45 -3.70
N ARG A 159 -3.85 4.64 -4.73
CA ARG A 159 -4.25 5.24 -6.01
C ARG A 159 -5.33 4.42 -6.73
N ALA A 160 -5.21 3.09 -6.74
CA ALA A 160 -6.20 2.21 -7.35
C ALA A 160 -7.56 2.31 -6.63
N ARG A 161 -7.57 2.40 -5.29
CA ARG A 161 -8.79 2.61 -4.50
C ARG A 161 -9.45 3.97 -4.77
N GLU A 162 -8.64 5.02 -4.89
CA GLU A 162 -9.12 6.36 -5.26
C GLU A 162 -9.76 6.35 -6.65
N ALA A 163 -9.06 5.79 -7.63
CA ALA A 163 -9.55 5.67 -9.00
C ALA A 163 -10.87 4.86 -9.05
N LEU A 164 -10.98 3.78 -8.26
CA LEU A 164 -12.21 2.99 -8.19
C LEU A 164 -13.39 3.83 -7.67
N ARG A 165 -13.20 4.56 -6.56
CA ARG A 165 -14.25 5.45 -6.03
C ARG A 165 -14.67 6.49 -7.06
N SER A 166 -13.71 7.10 -7.76
CA SER A 166 -14.00 8.08 -8.80
C SER A 166 -14.75 7.48 -9.99
N ALA A 167 -14.40 6.26 -10.41
CA ALA A 167 -15.08 5.56 -11.50
C ALA A 167 -16.51 5.15 -11.11
N GLU A 168 -16.72 4.64 -9.89
CA GLU A 168 -18.05 4.32 -9.37
C GLU A 168 -18.95 5.57 -9.28
N ALA A 169 -18.41 6.70 -8.79
CA ALA A 169 -19.13 7.97 -8.76
C ALA A 169 -19.45 8.50 -10.17
N ARG A 170 -18.55 8.31 -11.14
CA ARG A 170 -18.81 8.66 -12.55
C ARG A 170 -19.94 7.82 -13.12
N LEU A 171 -19.93 6.51 -12.89
CA LEU A 171 -20.97 5.61 -13.39
C LEU A 171 -22.34 5.99 -12.83
N GLU A 172 -22.42 6.35 -11.55
CA GLU A 172 -23.68 6.78 -10.94
C GLU A 172 -24.21 8.07 -11.55
N ARG A 173 -23.34 9.05 -11.84
CA ARG A 173 -23.73 10.28 -12.55
C ARG A 173 -24.29 9.97 -13.94
N LEU A 174 -23.59 9.16 -14.72
CA LEU A 174 -24.03 8.76 -16.08
C LEU A 174 -25.39 8.06 -16.05
N ARG A 175 -25.65 7.22 -15.03
CA ARG A 175 -26.97 6.59 -14.84
C ARG A 175 -28.05 7.60 -14.48
N GLY A 176 -27.71 8.61 -13.68
CA GLY A 176 -28.60 9.73 -13.38
C GLY A 176 -28.96 10.53 -14.63
N ASP A 177 -27.95 10.90 -15.42
CA ASP A 177 -28.13 11.64 -16.68
C ASP A 177 -29.00 10.84 -17.67
N LEU A 178 -28.77 9.53 -17.78
CA LEU A 178 -29.58 8.66 -18.63
C LEU A 178 -31.05 8.63 -18.19
N ARG A 179 -31.32 8.63 -16.89
CA ARG A 179 -32.69 8.62 -16.33
C ARG A 179 -33.44 9.91 -16.60
N ILE A 180 -32.76 11.03 -16.81
CA ILE A 180 -33.38 12.32 -17.14
C ILE A 180 -33.79 12.37 -18.62
N LEU A 181 -33.12 11.60 -19.48
CA LEU A 181 -33.33 11.59 -20.93
C LEU A 181 -34.30 10.49 -21.41
N LEU A 182 -34.73 9.60 -20.51
CA LEU A 182 -35.71 8.53 -20.75
C LEU A 182 -37.06 8.91 -20.14
#